data_AF-K2QI65-F1
#
_entry.id   AF-K2QI65-F1
#
_cell.length_a   1.000
_cell.length_b   1.000
_cell.length_c   1.000
_cell.angle_alpha   90.00
_cell.angle_beta   90.00
_cell.angle_gamma   90.00
#
_symmetry.space_group_name_H-M   'P 1'
#
loop_
_entity.id
_entity.type
_entity.pdbx_description
1 polymer ?
#
loop_
_entity_poly.entity_id
_entity_poly.type
_entity_poly.pdbx_seq_one_letter_code
_entity_poly.pdbx_strand_id
1 'polypeptide(L)'
;MKEIVVTFIVGLATWSTIYVWTSGRYTLPQKIYLTFCVLFVPLQWISIIIIYFYNSSRISYPANNTQKFKRVFSTSEQEMSLLVLKQKGILTNEEYHEKLEIIEQNSNILKTNLVKEKVKSLDEYKHLHNLLRVSLLSQEQFEKKVYLLIKDYESYMSIYGNNLYPKHTWTLYQKYKQHLAVEKSNYSYLDFYGAWKFKNYIIYFNNENEVKFIFDKSTAIVGTYMLENKKIHIKTRKERYTLNIEDVGSHILSYINSEGNRFTGYRL
;
A
#
# COMPACT_ATOMS: atom_id res chain seq x y z
N MET A 1 -2.84 55.76 -27.09
CA MET A 1 -3.12 54.31 -27.26
C MET A 1 -1.93 53.43 -26.87
N LYS A 2 -0.71 53.70 -27.38
CA LYS A 2 0.50 52.93 -27.03
C LYS A 2 0.82 52.94 -25.52
N GLU A 3 0.66 54.09 -24.86
CA GLU A 3 0.89 54.23 -23.41
C GLU A 3 -0.05 53.38 -22.56
N ILE A 4 -1.34 53.35 -22.90
CA ILE A 4 -2.35 52.53 -22.22
C ILE A 4 -1.99 51.03 -22.30
N VAL A 5 -1.51 50.58 -23.46
CA VAL A 5 -1.07 49.20 -23.66
C VAL A 5 0.16 48.88 -22.81
N VAL A 6 1.12 49.80 -22.72
CA VAL A 6 2.32 49.63 -21.88
C VAL A 6 1.95 49.57 -20.40
N THR A 7 1.09 50.47 -19.91
CA THR A 7 0.62 50.45 -18.52
C THR A 7 -0.10 49.16 -18.18
N PHE A 8 -0.93 48.65 -19.10
CA PHE A 8 -1.63 47.39 -18.93
C PHE A 8 -0.67 46.19 -18.85
N ILE A 9 0.34 46.14 -19.72
CA ILE A 9 1.36 45.07 -19.72
C ILE A 9 2.19 45.10 -18.43
N VAL A 10 2.62 46.29 -17.99
CA VAL A 10 3.38 46.44 -16.74
C VAL A 10 2.53 46.06 -15.53
N GLY A 11 1.25 46.42 -15.52
CA GLY A 11 0.30 46.01 -14.49
C GLY A 11 0.12 44.49 -14.43
N LEU A 12 -0.04 43.83 -15.58
CA LEU A 12 -0.14 42.37 -15.66
C LEU A 12 1.15 41.67 -15.23
N ALA A 13 2.32 42.18 -15.64
CA ALA A 13 3.61 41.63 -15.24
C ALA A 13 3.78 41.71 -13.70
N THR A 14 3.43 42.86 -13.12
CA THR A 14 3.48 43.08 -11.66
C THR A 14 2.53 42.14 -10.93
N TRP A 15 1.28 42.04 -11.39
CA TRP A 15 0.27 41.14 -10.81
C TRP A 15 0.71 39.67 -10.89
N SER A 16 1.26 39.24 -12.03
CA SER A 16 1.74 37.87 -12.22
C SER A 16 2.92 37.55 -11.29
N THR A 17 3.79 38.52 -11.04
CA THR A 17 4.91 38.38 -10.09
C THR A 17 4.39 38.25 -8.66
N ILE A 18 3.42 39.09 -8.26
CA ILE A 18 2.77 39.00 -6.94
C ILE A 18 2.12 37.62 -6.76
N TYR A 19 1.39 37.12 -7.77
CA TYR A 19 0.77 35.79 -7.73
C TYR A 19 1.80 34.65 -7.54
N VAL A 20 2.94 34.71 -8.22
CA VAL A 20 4.03 33.73 -8.05
C VAL A 20 4.58 33.74 -6.63
N TRP A 21 4.73 34.92 -6.03
CA TRP A 21 5.25 35.06 -4.66
C TRP A 21 4.26 34.59 -3.59
N THR A 22 2.98 34.89 -3.73
CA THR A 22 1.94 34.52 -2.76
C THR A 22 1.54 33.06 -2.87
N SER A 23 1.69 32.43 -4.04
CA SER A 23 1.32 31.03 -4.20
C SER A 23 2.33 30.07 -3.57
N GLY A 24 1.81 29.03 -2.90
CA GLY A 24 2.60 27.91 -2.37
C GLY A 24 3.05 26.90 -3.42
N ARG A 25 2.80 27.19 -4.72
CA ARG A 25 3.05 26.27 -5.83
C ARG A 25 4.43 26.40 -6.44
N TYR A 26 5.19 27.45 -6.11
CA TYR A 26 6.54 27.68 -6.62
C TYR A 26 7.56 27.57 -5.50
N THR A 27 8.71 26.96 -5.77
CA THR A 27 9.82 26.90 -4.82
C THR A 27 10.55 28.24 -4.76
N LEU A 28 11.29 28.50 -3.68
CA LEU A 28 12.04 29.75 -3.52
C LEU A 28 12.97 30.07 -4.73
N PRO A 29 13.74 29.11 -5.28
CA PRO A 29 14.54 29.38 -6.48
C PRO A 29 13.72 29.75 -7.71
N GLN A 30 12.55 29.13 -7.90
CA GLN A 30 11.65 29.44 -9.03
C GLN A 30 11.05 30.85 -8.89
N LYS A 31 10.69 31.26 -7.66
CA LYS A 31 10.21 32.62 -7.38
C LYS A 31 11.27 33.66 -7.72
N ILE A 32 12.52 33.42 -7.32
CA ILE A 32 13.65 34.30 -7.62
C ILE A 32 13.86 34.39 -9.14
N TYR A 33 13.95 33.25 -9.83
CA TYR A 33 14.10 33.21 -11.29
C TYR A 33 12.99 33.97 -12.03
N LEU A 34 11.72 33.72 -11.68
CA LEU A 34 10.56 34.35 -12.32
C LEU A 34 10.48 35.85 -12.04
N THR A 35 11.06 36.33 -10.94
CA THR A 35 11.15 37.76 -10.62
C THR A 35 12.16 38.46 -11.52
N PHE A 36 13.32 37.84 -11.78
CA PHE A 36 14.29 38.36 -12.75
C PHE A 36 13.71 38.40 -14.17
N CYS A 37 12.84 37.45 -14.52
CA CYS A 37 12.19 37.42 -15.83
C CYS A 37 11.17 38.56 -16.07
N VAL A 38 10.85 39.40 -15.09
CA VAL A 38 9.95 40.58 -15.28
C VAL A 38 10.48 41.53 -16.36
N LEU A 39 11.81 41.60 -16.54
CA LEU A 39 12.44 42.39 -17.61
C LEU A 39 12.06 41.89 -19.01
N PHE A 40 11.63 40.64 -19.13
CA PHE A 40 11.20 39.98 -20.37
C PHE A 40 9.82 39.35 -20.17
N VAL A 41 8.79 40.20 -20.07
CA VAL A 41 7.40 39.82 -19.74
C VAL A 41 6.88 38.60 -20.52
N PRO A 42 7.07 38.46 -21.85
CA PRO A 42 6.62 37.26 -22.58
C PRO A 42 7.29 35.98 -22.10
N LEU A 43 8.60 36.04 -21.82
CA LEU A 43 9.35 34.90 -21.29
C LEU A 43 8.90 34.56 -19.86
N GLN A 44 8.59 35.57 -19.05
CA GLN A 44 8.05 35.38 -17.70
C GLN A 44 6.76 34.55 -17.74
N TRP A 45 5.81 34.91 -18.62
CA TRP A 45 4.52 34.21 -18.71
C TRP A 45 4.66 32.76 -19.19
N ILE A 46 5.50 32.52 -20.19
CA ILE A 46 5.77 31.17 -20.68
C ILE A 46 6.40 30.33 -19.56
N SER A 47 7.39 30.86 -18.85
CA SER A 47 8.04 30.19 -17.73
C SER A 47 7.09 29.93 -16.57
N ILE A 48 6.18 30.86 -16.25
CA ILE A 48 5.13 30.69 -15.24
C ILE A 48 4.27 29.47 -15.56
N ILE A 49 3.82 29.33 -16.82
CA ILE A 49 2.96 28.23 -17.27
C ILE A 49 3.71 26.90 -17.19
N ILE A 50 4.94 26.83 -17.73
CA ILE A 50 5.75 25.61 -17.73
C ILE A 50 6.02 25.14 -16.30
N ILE A 51 6.47 26.04 -15.42
CA ILE A 51 6.78 25.72 -14.03
C ILE A 51 5.50 25.37 -13.27
N TYR A 52 4.38 26.04 -13.56
CA TYR A 52 3.09 25.71 -12.96
C TYR A 52 2.68 24.26 -13.27
N PHE A 53 2.76 23.82 -14.53
CA PHE A 53 2.45 22.43 -14.89
C PHE A 53 3.46 21.43 -14.34
N TYR A 54 4.75 21.77 -14.35
CA TYR A 54 5.81 20.95 -13.77
C TYR A 54 5.62 20.75 -12.25
N ASN A 55 5.30 21.81 -11.53
CA ASN A 55 5.03 21.72 -10.10
C ASN A 55 3.67 21.09 -9.83
N SER A 56 2.63 21.35 -10.63
CA SER A 56 1.30 20.74 -10.45
C SER A 56 1.32 19.22 -10.67
N SER A 57 2.13 18.75 -11.62
CA SER A 57 2.37 17.31 -11.83
C SER A 57 3.17 16.67 -10.71
N ARG A 58 4.05 17.43 -10.02
CA ARG A 58 4.73 17.00 -8.79
C ARG A 58 3.87 17.11 -7.53
N ILE A 59 2.97 18.09 -7.43
CA ILE A 59 2.10 18.37 -6.26
C ILE A 59 0.97 17.34 -6.14
N SER A 60 0.68 16.55 -7.19
CA SER A 60 -0.17 15.35 -7.08
C SER A 60 0.50 14.19 -6.33
N TYR A 61 1.78 14.35 -5.97
CA TYR A 61 2.45 13.57 -4.94
C TYR A 61 2.82 14.52 -3.80
N PRO A 62 2.41 14.27 -2.55
CA PRO A 62 2.80 15.13 -1.45
C PRO A 62 4.33 15.13 -1.35
N ALA A 63 4.93 16.27 -1.67
CA ALA A 63 6.34 16.55 -1.42
C ALA A 63 6.55 16.71 0.08
N ASN A 64 6.60 15.58 0.80
CA ASN A 64 7.28 15.54 2.09
C ASN A 64 8.71 15.07 1.87
N ASN A 65 9.61 15.91 2.38
CA ASN A 65 11.01 15.67 2.68
C ASN A 65 12.00 15.73 1.51
N THR A 66 12.97 16.61 1.67
CA THR A 66 14.38 16.29 1.48
C THR A 66 14.72 14.96 2.15
N GLN A 67 14.36 13.87 1.50
CA GLN A 67 14.90 12.55 1.79
C GLN A 67 16.35 12.60 1.26
N LYS A 68 17.29 12.87 2.16
CA LYS A 68 18.51 12.07 2.13
C LYS A 68 17.99 10.64 2.00
N PHE A 69 18.12 10.03 0.84
CA PHE A 69 17.95 8.59 0.69
C PHE A 69 19.09 7.95 1.50
N LYS A 70 18.97 7.97 2.83
CA LYS A 70 19.35 6.81 3.62
C LYS A 70 18.50 5.72 2.99
N ARG A 71 19.11 4.89 2.14
CA ARG A 71 18.50 3.63 1.74
C ARG A 71 18.11 2.97 3.07
N VAL A 72 16.81 2.98 3.35
CA VAL A 72 16.26 2.19 4.43
C VAL A 72 16.37 0.78 3.89
N PHE A 73 17.49 0.14 4.18
CA PHE A 73 17.67 -1.28 3.89
C PHE A 73 16.50 -2.01 4.55
N SER A 74 15.90 -2.94 3.84
CA SER A 74 14.88 -3.82 4.44
C SER A 74 15.47 -4.56 5.65
N THR A 75 14.63 -4.97 6.60
CA THR A 75 15.10 -5.71 7.80
C THR A 75 15.99 -6.90 7.40
N SER A 76 15.62 -7.61 6.33
CA SER A 76 16.42 -8.70 5.75
C SER A 76 17.77 -8.25 5.18
N GLU A 77 17.84 -7.08 4.54
CA GLU A 77 19.12 -6.53 4.03
C GLU A 77 20.03 -6.07 5.17
N GLN A 78 19.47 -5.57 6.27
CA GLN A 78 20.22 -5.17 7.46
C GLN A 78 20.78 -6.41 8.19
N GLU A 79 19.97 -7.45 8.36
CA GLU A 79 20.39 -8.74 8.91
C GLU A 79 21.48 -9.40 8.07
N MET A 80 21.31 -9.40 6.73
CA MET A 80 22.32 -9.93 5.81
C MET A 80 23.63 -9.15 5.88
N SER A 81 23.53 -7.82 6.02
CA SER A 81 24.71 -6.95 6.17
C SER A 81 25.46 -7.22 7.47
N LEU A 82 24.76 -7.41 8.59
CA LEU A 82 25.37 -7.79 9.87
C LEU A 82 26.03 -9.17 9.78
N LEU A 83 25.40 -10.13 9.11
CA LEU A 83 25.95 -11.47 8.92
C LEU A 83 27.27 -11.41 8.13
N VAL A 84 27.32 -10.60 7.07
CA VAL A 84 28.55 -10.39 6.29
C VAL A 84 29.65 -9.73 7.12
N LEU A 85 29.30 -8.74 7.96
CA LEU A 85 30.26 -8.07 8.84
C LEU A 85 30.81 -9.01 9.93
N LYS A 86 29.96 -9.88 10.47
CA LYS A 86 30.35 -10.96 11.39
C LYS A 86 31.30 -11.94 10.70
N GLN A 87 30.94 -12.43 9.51
CA GLN A 87 31.76 -13.38 8.73
C GLN A 87 33.13 -12.81 8.35
N LYS A 88 33.23 -11.49 8.19
CA LYS A 88 34.49 -10.78 7.94
C LYS A 88 35.31 -10.54 9.21
N GLY A 89 34.85 -10.99 10.39
CA GLY A 89 35.51 -10.76 11.67
C GLY A 89 35.52 -9.31 12.12
N ILE A 90 34.69 -8.44 11.50
CA ILE A 90 34.59 -7.02 11.83
C ILE A 90 33.71 -6.82 13.08
N LEU A 91 32.72 -7.69 13.26
CA LEU A 91 31.88 -7.73 14.46
C LEU A 91 32.23 -8.96 15.30
N THR A 92 32.33 -8.75 16.61
CA THR A 92 32.34 -9.84 17.59
C THR A 92 30.98 -10.55 17.65
N ASN A 93 30.92 -11.72 18.28
CA ASN A 93 29.66 -12.44 18.45
C ASN A 93 28.68 -11.63 19.32
N GLU A 94 29.17 -10.99 20.38
CA GLU A 94 28.37 -10.13 21.26
C GLU A 94 27.78 -8.94 20.49
N GLU A 95 28.61 -8.19 19.76
CA GLU A 95 28.15 -7.02 18.98
C GLU A 95 27.16 -7.41 17.86
N TYR A 96 27.34 -8.58 17.26
CA TYR A 96 26.40 -9.09 16.27
C TYR A 96 25.02 -9.36 16.87
N HIS A 97 24.97 -10.00 18.04
CA HIS A 97 23.71 -10.32 18.73
C HIS A 97 23.00 -9.07 19.22
N GLU A 98 23.73 -8.12 19.83
CA GLU A 98 23.17 -6.85 20.28
C GLU A 98 22.57 -6.05 19.11
N LYS A 99 23.26 -5.98 17.97
CA LYS A 99 22.77 -5.24 16.79
C LYS A 99 21.59 -5.93 16.11
N LEU A 100 21.53 -7.26 16.13
CA LEU A 100 20.37 -8.01 15.65
C LEU A 100 19.14 -7.73 16.52
N GLU A 101 19.30 -7.75 17.84
CA GLU A 101 18.21 -7.49 18.78
C GLU A 101 17.63 -6.08 18.58
N ILE A 102 18.49 -5.08 18.36
CA ILE A 102 18.07 -3.71 18.05
C ILE A 102 17.27 -3.65 16.73
N ILE A 103 17.68 -4.39 15.70
CA ILE A 103 16.94 -4.44 14.42
C ILE A 103 15.57 -5.09 14.63
N GLU A 104 15.51 -6.18 15.39
CA GLU A 104 14.27 -6.90 15.68
C GLU A 104 13.30 -6.04 16.50
N GLN A 105 13.79 -5.38 17.55
CA GLN A 105 13.00 -4.45 18.36
C GLN A 105 12.47 -3.29 17.50
N ASN A 106 13.32 -2.67 16.69
CA ASN A 106 12.89 -1.59 15.79
C ASN A 106 11.88 -2.05 14.74
N SER A 107 12.05 -3.26 14.19
CA SER A 107 11.11 -3.88 13.26
C SER A 107 9.74 -4.10 13.90
N ASN A 108 9.71 -4.60 15.14
CA ASN A 108 8.49 -4.82 15.89
C ASN A 108 7.79 -3.50 16.26
N ILE A 109 8.54 -2.47 16.65
CA ILE A 109 8.01 -1.12 16.90
C ILE A 109 7.39 -0.53 15.62
N LEU A 110 8.07 -0.65 14.48
CA LEU A 110 7.56 -0.19 13.19
C LEU A 110 6.28 -0.92 12.78
N LYS A 111 6.24 -2.25 12.92
CA LYS A 111 5.02 -3.05 12.68
C LYS A 111 3.87 -2.59 13.57
N THR A 112 4.12 -2.41 14.86
CA THR A 112 3.11 -1.97 15.83
C THR A 112 2.56 -0.58 15.49
N ASN A 113 3.44 0.36 15.11
CA ASN A 113 3.01 1.71 14.72
C ASN A 113 2.22 1.71 13.40
N LEU A 114 2.64 0.91 12.42
CA LEU A 114 1.88 0.73 11.18
C LEU A 114 0.50 0.14 11.42
N VAL A 115 0.40 -0.85 12.31
CA VAL A 115 -0.89 -1.43 12.73
C VAL A 115 -1.77 -0.36 13.36
N LYS A 116 -1.24 0.41 14.32
CA LYS A 116 -2.01 1.48 14.98
C LYS A 116 -2.52 2.52 13.99
N GLU A 117 -1.70 2.97 13.04
CA GLU A 117 -2.11 3.92 12.01
C GLU A 117 -3.19 3.34 11.09
N LYS A 118 -3.05 2.08 10.69
CA LYS A 118 -4.08 1.41 9.89
C LYS A 118 -5.39 1.23 10.64
N VAL A 119 -5.33 0.86 11.92
CA VAL A 119 -6.52 0.70 12.77
C VAL A 119 -7.31 2.00 12.87
N LYS A 120 -6.65 3.16 12.96
CA LYS A 120 -7.34 4.47 12.95
C LYS A 120 -8.17 4.73 11.69
N SER A 121 -7.80 4.11 10.56
CA SER A 121 -8.52 4.26 9.29
C SER A 121 -9.77 3.37 9.18
N LEU A 122 -9.89 2.35 10.04
CA LEU A 122 -11.02 1.43 10.08
C LEU A 122 -12.30 2.14 10.56
N ASP A 123 -13.44 1.65 10.09
CA ASP A 123 -14.74 2.24 10.44
C ASP A 123 -15.09 1.96 11.90
N GLU A 124 -14.70 0.79 12.43
CA GLU A 124 -14.87 0.40 13.83
C GLU A 124 -14.16 1.38 14.77
N TYR A 125 -12.92 1.78 14.45
CA TYR A 125 -12.20 2.78 15.24
C TYR A 125 -12.91 4.13 15.22
N LYS A 126 -13.36 4.58 14.04
CA LYS A 126 -14.12 5.85 13.90
C LYS A 126 -15.41 5.81 14.71
N HIS A 127 -16.11 4.67 14.73
CA HIS A 127 -17.29 4.48 15.56
C HIS A 127 -16.95 4.55 17.05
N LEU A 128 -15.92 3.85 17.52
CA LEU A 128 -15.45 3.92 18.91
C LEU A 128 -15.08 5.36 19.32
N HIS A 129 -14.37 6.08 18.44
CA HIS A 129 -13.97 7.46 18.67
C HIS A 129 -15.18 8.40 18.72
N ASN A 130 -16.18 8.19 17.85
CA ASN A 130 -17.42 8.94 17.88
C ASN A 130 -18.19 8.69 19.19
N LEU A 131 -18.27 7.44 19.66
CA LEU A 131 -18.91 7.09 20.93
C LEU A 131 -18.20 7.74 22.13
N LEU A 132 -16.87 7.80 22.13
CA LEU A 132 -16.10 8.56 23.12
C LEU A 132 -16.45 10.05 23.07
N ARG A 133 -16.52 10.64 21.85
CA ARG A 133 -16.80 12.06 21.65
C ARG A 133 -18.19 12.47 22.14
N VAL A 134 -19.18 11.57 22.04
CA VAL A 134 -20.53 11.81 22.59
C VAL A 134 -20.67 11.34 24.04
N SER A 135 -19.55 11.06 24.72
CA SER A 135 -19.49 10.61 26.12
C SER A 135 -20.31 9.34 26.43
N LEU A 136 -20.56 8.51 25.42
CA LEU A 136 -21.18 7.18 25.59
C LEU A 136 -20.17 6.11 26.00
N LEU A 137 -18.87 6.40 25.89
CA LEU A 137 -17.78 5.59 26.42
C LEU A 137 -16.91 6.43 27.34
N SER A 138 -16.42 5.84 28.42
CA SER A 138 -15.30 6.43 29.17
C SER A 138 -13.99 6.29 28.39
N GLN A 139 -12.99 7.12 28.72
CA GLN A 139 -11.65 7.03 28.13
C GLN A 139 -11.05 5.63 28.31
N GLU A 140 -11.20 5.03 29.49
CA GLU A 140 -10.72 3.68 29.80
C GLU A 140 -11.41 2.60 28.94
N GLN A 141 -12.73 2.70 28.77
CA GLN A 141 -13.49 1.78 27.92
C GLN A 141 -13.09 1.90 26.45
N PHE A 142 -12.86 3.13 25.98
CA PHE A 142 -12.36 3.39 24.64
C PHE A 142 -10.99 2.74 24.42
N GLU A 143 -10.03 3.00 25.31
CA GLU A 143 -8.67 2.45 25.21
C GLU A 143 -8.65 0.92 25.22
N LYS A 144 -9.42 0.29 26.12
CA LYS A 144 -9.56 -1.17 26.19
C LYS A 144 -10.11 -1.76 24.90
N LYS A 145 -11.13 -1.13 24.30
CA LYS A 145 -11.72 -1.58 23.03
C LYS A 145 -10.78 -1.36 21.85
N VAL A 146 -10.06 -0.24 21.81
CA VAL A 146 -9.03 0.03 20.79
C VAL A 146 -7.89 -0.98 20.88
N TYR A 147 -7.46 -1.34 22.10
CA TYR A 147 -6.45 -2.38 22.30
C TYR A 147 -6.90 -3.74 21.71
N LEU A 148 -8.14 -4.16 21.98
CA LEU A 148 -8.68 -5.39 21.39
C LEU A 148 -8.74 -5.32 19.87
N LEU A 149 -9.14 -4.16 19.32
CA LEU A 149 -9.17 -3.93 17.87
C LEU A 149 -7.79 -4.01 17.24
N ILE A 150 -6.76 -3.47 17.90
CA ILE A 150 -5.35 -3.59 17.48
C ILE A 150 -4.94 -5.05 17.44
N LYS A 151 -5.20 -5.81 18.50
CA LYS A 151 -4.84 -7.24 18.58
C LYS A 151 -5.51 -8.09 17.50
N ASP A 152 -6.78 -7.81 17.21
CA ASP A 152 -7.50 -8.45 16.09
C ASP A 152 -6.87 -8.08 14.76
N TYR A 153 -6.49 -6.81 14.58
CA TYR A 153 -5.86 -6.36 13.35
C TYR A 153 -4.45 -6.94 13.17
N GLU A 154 -3.69 -7.18 14.24
CA GLU A 154 -2.42 -7.91 14.20
C GLU A 154 -2.62 -9.34 13.71
N SER A 155 -3.65 -10.02 14.21
CA SER A 155 -4.04 -11.37 13.79
C SER A 155 -4.47 -11.41 12.32
N TYR A 156 -5.19 -10.37 11.89
CA TYR A 156 -5.50 -10.17 10.46
C TYR A 156 -4.22 -9.93 9.64
N MET A 157 -3.30 -9.07 10.08
CA MET A 157 -2.06 -8.77 9.34
C MET A 157 -1.11 -9.97 9.28
N SER A 158 -1.08 -10.84 10.28
CA SER A 158 -0.27 -12.07 10.23
C SER A 158 -0.80 -13.03 9.15
N ILE A 159 -2.11 -13.09 8.96
CA ILE A 159 -2.74 -13.86 7.89
C ILE A 159 -2.53 -13.16 6.57
N TYR A 160 -3.03 -11.94 6.38
CA TYR A 160 -3.13 -11.31 5.06
C TYR A 160 -1.93 -10.47 4.64
N GLY A 161 -0.98 -10.24 5.54
CA GLY A 161 0.13 -9.32 5.31
C GLY A 161 -0.34 -7.90 4.98
N ASN A 162 0.53 -7.15 4.33
CA ASN A 162 0.25 -5.80 3.89
C ASN A 162 -0.58 -5.81 2.59
N ASN A 163 -1.83 -6.27 2.65
CA ASN A 163 -2.64 -6.44 1.45
C ASN A 163 -3.15 -5.10 0.87
N LEU A 164 -3.52 -5.13 -0.41
CA LEU A 164 -3.96 -3.98 -1.19
C LEU A 164 -5.44 -3.63 -1.00
N TYR A 165 -6.22 -4.50 -0.33
CA TYR A 165 -7.66 -4.35 -0.15
C TYR A 165 -8.08 -4.53 1.31
N PRO A 166 -7.54 -3.70 2.23
CA PRO A 166 -7.65 -3.96 3.65
C PRO A 166 -9.09 -3.90 4.13
N LYS A 167 -9.93 -3.03 3.57
CA LYS A 167 -11.33 -2.89 4.00
C LYS A 167 -12.18 -4.13 3.69
N HIS A 168 -12.06 -4.68 2.48
CA HIS A 168 -12.85 -5.84 2.07
C HIS A 168 -12.42 -7.09 2.83
N THR A 169 -11.11 -7.35 2.87
CA THR A 169 -10.54 -8.52 3.56
C THR A 169 -10.71 -8.44 5.07
N TRP A 170 -10.67 -7.24 5.67
CA TRP A 170 -11.00 -7.03 7.07
C TRP A 170 -12.46 -7.37 7.39
N THR A 171 -13.40 -6.92 6.55
CA THR A 171 -14.83 -7.26 6.72
C THR A 171 -15.04 -8.78 6.64
N LEU A 172 -14.34 -9.42 5.72
CA LEU A 172 -14.42 -10.88 5.52
C LEU A 172 -13.81 -11.64 6.70
N TYR A 173 -12.66 -11.18 7.21
CA TYR A 173 -12.04 -11.69 8.43
C TYR A 173 -12.98 -11.60 9.64
N GLN A 174 -13.65 -10.46 9.83
CA GLN A 174 -14.60 -10.27 10.92
C GLN A 174 -15.81 -11.21 10.81
N LYS A 175 -16.39 -11.34 9.60
CA LYS A 175 -17.47 -12.33 9.34
C LYS A 175 -17.00 -13.76 9.64
N TYR A 176 -15.81 -14.14 9.19
CA TYR A 176 -15.27 -15.47 9.44
C TYR A 176 -15.03 -15.73 10.93
N LYS A 177 -14.46 -14.76 11.66
CA LYS A 177 -14.28 -14.84 13.11
C LYS A 177 -15.60 -15.03 13.83
N GLN A 178 -16.69 -14.45 13.32
CA GLN A 178 -18.05 -14.67 13.86
C GLN A 178 -18.65 -16.03 13.47
N HIS A 179 -18.23 -16.61 12.35
CA HIS A 179 -18.71 -17.89 11.80
C HIS A 179 -17.71 -19.05 11.98
N LEU A 180 -16.97 -19.07 13.09
CA LEU A 180 -15.89 -20.01 13.44
C LEU A 180 -16.31 -21.51 13.57
N ALA A 181 -17.43 -21.92 12.97
CA ALA A 181 -17.97 -23.28 12.95
C ALA A 181 -18.04 -23.90 11.53
N VAL A 182 -17.21 -23.45 10.58
CA VAL A 182 -17.00 -24.24 9.35
C VAL A 182 -15.92 -25.27 9.65
N GLU A 183 -16.31 -26.54 9.76
CA GLU A 183 -15.39 -27.67 9.95
C GLU A 183 -14.25 -27.60 8.92
N LYS A 184 -13.02 -27.59 9.42
CA LYS A 184 -11.78 -27.33 8.66
C LYS A 184 -11.32 -28.50 7.77
N SER A 185 -12.20 -29.39 7.36
CA SER A 185 -11.85 -30.62 6.65
C SER A 185 -12.85 -30.91 5.53
N ASN A 186 -12.32 -30.97 4.31
CA ASN A 186 -12.96 -31.36 3.04
C ASN A 186 -13.46 -30.19 2.18
N TYR A 187 -12.53 -29.35 1.72
CA TYR A 187 -12.81 -28.54 0.52
C TYR A 187 -13.10 -29.46 -0.66
N SER A 188 -14.16 -29.16 -1.38
CA SER A 188 -14.56 -29.81 -2.62
C SER A 188 -14.26 -28.89 -3.82
N TYR A 189 -14.28 -29.44 -5.04
CA TYR A 189 -14.15 -28.64 -6.25
C TYR A 189 -15.24 -27.54 -6.34
N LEU A 190 -16.46 -27.84 -5.86
CA LEU A 190 -17.60 -26.92 -5.87
C LEU A 190 -17.33 -25.61 -5.10
N ASP A 191 -16.50 -25.68 -4.06
CA ASP A 191 -16.16 -24.54 -3.22
C ASP A 191 -15.37 -23.46 -3.98
N PHE A 192 -14.73 -23.83 -5.09
CA PHE A 192 -13.89 -22.94 -5.89
C PHE A 192 -14.55 -22.44 -7.16
N TYR A 193 -15.71 -22.96 -7.54
CA TYR A 193 -16.35 -22.60 -8.80
C TYR A 193 -16.71 -21.11 -8.88
N GLY A 194 -16.55 -20.54 -10.07
CA GLY A 194 -16.85 -19.15 -10.36
C GLY A 194 -15.62 -18.27 -10.47
N ALA A 195 -15.85 -16.96 -10.41
CA ALA A 195 -14.84 -15.95 -10.66
C ALA A 195 -14.16 -15.49 -9.37
N TRP A 196 -12.84 -15.36 -9.43
CA TRP A 196 -11.97 -14.94 -8.34
C TRP A 196 -11.16 -13.74 -8.78
N LYS A 197 -11.38 -12.59 -8.15
CA LYS A 197 -10.72 -11.35 -8.50
C LYS A 197 -9.40 -11.20 -7.76
N PHE A 198 -8.33 -11.06 -8.53
CA PHE A 198 -7.00 -10.67 -8.07
C PHE A 198 -6.70 -9.23 -8.55
N LYS A 199 -5.53 -8.69 -8.17
CA LYS A 199 -5.17 -7.29 -8.47
C LYS A 199 -5.24 -6.95 -9.96
N ASN A 200 -4.67 -7.81 -10.81
CA ASN A 200 -4.46 -7.54 -12.23
C ASN A 200 -5.11 -8.59 -13.15
N TYR A 201 -5.88 -9.53 -12.58
CA TYR A 201 -6.54 -10.59 -13.33
C TYR A 201 -7.69 -11.20 -12.54
N ILE A 202 -8.52 -11.97 -13.24
CA ILE A 202 -9.58 -12.81 -12.69
C ILE A 202 -9.24 -14.27 -12.99
N ILE A 203 -9.38 -15.14 -11.99
CA ILE A 203 -9.31 -16.60 -12.18
C ILE A 203 -10.73 -17.13 -12.19
N TYR A 204 -11.10 -17.90 -13.21
CA TYR A 204 -12.38 -18.58 -13.28
C TYR A 204 -12.16 -20.09 -13.16
N PHE A 205 -12.75 -20.73 -12.16
CA PHE A 205 -12.78 -22.19 -12.04
C PHE A 205 -14.15 -22.70 -12.50
N ASN A 206 -14.15 -23.72 -13.37
CA ASN A 206 -15.37 -24.38 -13.82
C ASN A 206 -15.48 -25.82 -13.26
N ASN A 207 -16.59 -26.46 -13.63
CA ASN A 207 -16.94 -27.83 -13.25
C ASN A 207 -16.23 -28.93 -14.04
N GLU A 208 -15.45 -28.56 -15.05
CA GLU A 208 -14.70 -29.48 -15.91
C GLU A 208 -13.21 -29.57 -15.51
N ASN A 209 -12.89 -29.09 -14.30
CA ASN A 209 -11.51 -28.93 -13.81
C ASN A 209 -10.64 -28.02 -14.71
N GLU A 210 -11.27 -27.12 -15.46
CA GLU A 210 -10.61 -26.07 -16.23
C GLU A 210 -10.49 -24.79 -15.39
N VAL A 211 -9.39 -24.08 -15.58
CA VAL A 211 -9.15 -22.78 -14.99
C VAL A 211 -8.74 -21.78 -16.05
N LYS A 212 -9.35 -20.59 -16.01
CA LYS A 212 -9.09 -19.50 -16.95
C LYS A 212 -8.62 -18.25 -16.23
N PHE A 213 -7.43 -17.77 -16.57
CA PHE A 213 -6.89 -16.50 -16.11
C PHE A 213 -7.22 -15.43 -17.14
N ILE A 214 -7.88 -14.36 -16.72
CA ILE A 214 -8.23 -13.21 -17.57
C ILE A 214 -7.45 -12.00 -17.06
N PHE A 215 -6.46 -11.55 -17.82
CA PHE A 215 -5.72 -10.32 -17.53
C PHE A 215 -6.42 -9.12 -18.18
N ASP A 216 -6.26 -7.91 -17.62
CA ASP A 216 -7.02 -6.67 -17.93
C ASP A 216 -7.14 -6.28 -19.43
N LYS A 217 -6.44 -6.95 -20.36
CA LYS A 217 -6.47 -6.66 -21.80
C LYS A 217 -6.39 -7.92 -22.68
N SER A 218 -7.39 -8.80 -22.61
CA SER A 218 -7.74 -9.83 -23.61
C SER A 218 -6.87 -11.10 -23.73
N THR A 219 -5.80 -11.24 -22.96
CA THR A 219 -5.08 -12.52 -22.88
C THR A 219 -5.77 -13.44 -21.86
N ALA A 220 -6.26 -14.58 -22.36
CA ALA A 220 -6.77 -15.66 -21.54
C ALA A 220 -5.74 -16.80 -21.49
N ILE A 221 -5.29 -17.17 -20.29
CA ILE A 221 -4.51 -18.39 -20.10
C ILE A 221 -5.46 -19.47 -19.60
N VAL A 222 -5.55 -20.57 -20.35
CA VAL A 222 -6.35 -21.73 -19.97
C VAL A 222 -5.44 -22.83 -19.45
N GLY A 223 -5.88 -23.50 -18.39
CA GLY A 223 -5.21 -24.65 -17.81
C GLY A 223 -6.20 -25.59 -17.16
N THR A 224 -5.68 -26.65 -16.56
CA THR A 224 -6.44 -27.53 -15.68
C THR A 224 -6.01 -27.33 -14.24
N TYR A 225 -6.88 -27.68 -13.29
CA TYR A 225 -6.55 -27.63 -11.87
C TYR A 225 -6.91 -28.93 -11.15
N MET A 226 -6.19 -29.18 -10.07
CA MET A 226 -6.40 -30.32 -9.19
C MET A 226 -6.31 -29.86 -7.74
N LEU A 227 -7.23 -30.35 -6.91
CA LEU A 227 -7.25 -30.07 -5.49
C LEU A 227 -6.56 -31.22 -4.74
N GLU A 228 -5.46 -30.92 -4.04
CA GLU A 228 -4.71 -31.90 -3.25
C GLU A 228 -4.19 -31.24 -1.98
N ASN A 229 -4.36 -31.87 -0.81
CA ASN A 229 -3.77 -31.41 0.46
C ASN A 229 -3.99 -29.91 0.76
N LYS A 230 -5.21 -29.41 0.56
CA LYS A 230 -5.59 -27.98 0.73
C LYS A 230 -4.83 -27.02 -0.20
N LYS A 231 -4.37 -27.51 -1.35
CA LYS A 231 -3.73 -26.72 -2.38
C LYS A 231 -4.41 -26.95 -3.71
N ILE A 232 -4.51 -25.89 -4.50
CA ILE A 232 -4.98 -25.96 -5.87
C ILE A 232 -3.75 -25.94 -6.77
N HIS A 233 -3.46 -27.07 -7.38
CA HIS A 233 -2.40 -27.22 -8.36
C HIS A 233 -2.95 -26.90 -9.74
N ILE A 234 -2.50 -25.80 -10.33
CA ILE A 234 -2.88 -25.40 -11.67
C ILE A 234 -1.76 -25.75 -12.65
N LYS A 235 -2.13 -26.38 -13.76
CA LYS A 235 -1.25 -26.66 -14.88
C LYS A 235 -1.75 -25.95 -16.12
N THR A 236 -0.98 -24.99 -16.62
CA THR A 236 -1.20 -24.36 -17.93
C THR A 236 -0.22 -24.94 -18.95
N ARG A 237 -0.32 -24.51 -20.22
CA ARG A 237 0.67 -24.89 -21.25
C ARG A 237 2.10 -24.38 -20.95
N LYS A 238 2.22 -23.27 -20.22
CA LYS A 238 3.51 -22.57 -20.01
C LYS A 238 4.06 -22.77 -18.60
N GLU A 239 3.18 -22.79 -17.59
CA GLU A 239 3.56 -22.67 -16.19
C GLU A 239 2.70 -23.56 -15.29
N ARG A 240 3.23 -23.86 -14.10
CA ARG A 240 2.50 -24.52 -13.00
C ARG A 240 2.37 -23.54 -11.84
N TYR A 241 1.17 -23.43 -11.28
CA TYR A 241 0.89 -22.62 -10.10
C TYR A 241 0.41 -23.51 -8.97
N THR A 242 0.74 -23.15 -7.73
CA THR A 242 0.18 -23.78 -6.54
C THR A 242 -0.48 -22.69 -5.71
N LEU A 243 -1.81 -22.69 -5.67
CA LEU A 243 -2.54 -21.82 -4.73
C LEU A 243 -2.68 -22.53 -3.40
N ASN A 244 -2.37 -21.82 -2.33
CA ASN A 244 -2.67 -22.28 -0.99
C ASN A 244 -4.09 -21.82 -0.65
N ILE A 245 -4.92 -22.77 -0.22
CA ILE A 245 -6.21 -22.44 0.35
C ILE A 245 -5.93 -22.02 1.78
N GLU A 246 -5.90 -20.71 2.01
CA GLU A 246 -5.70 -20.19 3.36
C GLU A 246 -6.98 -20.40 4.17
N ASP A 247 -6.80 -20.71 5.47
CA ASP A 247 -7.82 -21.18 6.40
C ASP A 247 -9.03 -20.24 6.61
N VAL A 248 -9.11 -19.10 5.92
CA VAL A 248 -10.19 -18.10 6.10
C VAL A 248 -11.45 -18.40 5.27
N GLY A 249 -11.55 -19.61 4.70
CA GLY A 249 -12.75 -20.16 4.04
C GLY A 249 -12.74 -20.05 2.52
N SER A 250 -13.72 -20.70 1.87
CA SER A 250 -13.92 -20.86 0.41
C SER A 250 -14.10 -19.57 -0.42
N HIS A 251 -13.68 -18.43 0.13
CA HIS A 251 -13.90 -17.10 -0.43
C HIS A 251 -12.58 -16.32 -0.62
N ILE A 252 -11.45 -16.84 -0.12
CA ILE A 252 -10.11 -16.25 -0.34
C ILE A 252 -9.14 -17.30 -0.86
N LEU A 253 -8.39 -16.93 -1.89
CA LEU A 253 -7.27 -17.72 -2.41
C LEU A 253 -6.00 -16.90 -2.34
N SER A 254 -4.89 -17.54 -1.98
CA SER A 254 -3.57 -16.95 -2.15
C SER A 254 -2.65 -17.87 -2.92
N TYR A 255 -1.65 -17.32 -3.58
CA TYR A 255 -0.52 -18.10 -4.06
C TYR A 255 0.77 -17.32 -3.96
N ILE A 256 1.87 -18.05 -3.95
CA ILE A 256 3.23 -17.52 -3.97
C ILE A 256 3.80 -17.88 -5.34
N ASN A 257 4.25 -16.89 -6.11
CA ASN A 257 4.93 -17.16 -7.38
C ASN A 257 6.36 -17.68 -7.16
N SER A 258 7.05 -18.03 -8.24
CA SER A 258 8.45 -18.49 -8.19
C SER A 258 9.43 -17.49 -7.58
N GLU A 259 9.06 -16.21 -7.53
CA GLU A 259 9.87 -15.12 -6.96
C GLU A 259 9.56 -14.87 -5.47
N GLY A 260 8.67 -15.65 -4.86
CA GLY A 260 8.26 -15.46 -3.47
C GLY A 260 7.20 -14.36 -3.26
N ASN A 261 6.70 -13.75 -4.34
CA ASN A 261 5.65 -12.74 -4.27
C ASN A 261 4.30 -13.40 -3.96
N ARG A 262 3.64 -12.94 -2.89
CA ARG A 262 2.32 -13.43 -2.48
C ARG A 262 1.21 -12.61 -3.13
N PHE A 263 0.28 -13.31 -3.77
CA PHE A 263 -0.91 -12.75 -4.39
C PHE A 263 -2.13 -13.27 -3.64
N THR A 264 -3.11 -12.41 -3.42
CA THR A 264 -4.38 -12.76 -2.76
C THR A 264 -5.53 -12.32 -3.64
N GLY A 265 -6.49 -13.20 -3.83
CA GLY A 265 -7.73 -12.95 -4.57
C GLY A 265 -8.94 -13.34 -3.73
N TYR A 266 -10.09 -12.78 -4.07
CA TYR A 266 -11.36 -13.05 -3.41
C TYR A 266 -12.41 -13.50 -4.42
N ARG A 267 -13.37 -14.29 -3.97
CA ARG A 267 -14.49 -14.73 -4.81
C ARG A 267 -15.42 -13.55 -5.11
N LEU A 268 -15.78 -13.37 -6.39
CA LEU A 268 -16.75 -12.38 -6.88
C LEU A 268 -18.19 -12.85 -6.64
#